data_AF-A0A7E5WZ53-F1
#
_entry.id   AF-A0A7E5WZ53-F1
#
_cell.length_a   1.000
_cell.length_b   1.000
_cell.length_c   1.000
_cell.angle_alpha   90.00
_cell.angle_beta   90.00
_cell.angle_gamma   90.00
#
_symmetry.space_group_name_H-M   'P 1'
#
loop_
_entity.id
_entity.type
_entity.pdbx_description
1 polymer ?
#
loop_
_entity_poly.entity_id
_entity_poly.type
_entity_poly.pdbx_seq_one_letter_code
_entity_poly.pdbx_strand_id
1 'polypeptide(L)'
;MNNYRPISLATTAAKVLDGLLNSCLLKHVEVHDAQFGFKAGVSTESAILSLKHTVKYYTKRRTPVYACFLDLSKAFDLVSYDVLWDKLRGTGVPVEYTALLRYWYAHQMNR
;
A
#
# COMPACT_ATOMS: atom_id res chain seq x y z
N MET A 1 19.51 -17.70 -8.98
CA MET A 1 20.21 -16.53 -8.40
C MET A 1 19.41 -15.22 -8.57
N ASN A 2 18.07 -15.21 -8.39
CA ASN A 2 17.24 -14.05 -8.77
C ASN A 2 16.19 -13.64 -7.71
N ASN A 3 16.49 -13.84 -6.42
CA ASN A 3 15.58 -13.55 -5.29
C ASN A 3 16.08 -12.46 -4.34
N TYR A 4 17.05 -11.63 -4.76
CA TYR A 4 17.48 -10.51 -3.94
C TYR A 4 16.45 -9.39 -4.05
N ARG A 5 15.88 -8.99 -2.90
CA ARG A 5 15.06 -7.79 -2.78
C ARG A 5 15.99 -6.66 -2.29
N PRO A 6 16.43 -5.75 -3.16
CA PRO A 6 17.26 -4.63 -2.73
C PRO A 6 16.48 -3.79 -1.71
N ILE A 7 17.16 -3.38 -0.65
CA ILE A 7 16.61 -2.46 0.35
C ILE A 7 17.22 -1.10 0.08
N SER A 8 16.41 -0.15 -0.37
CA SER A 8 16.84 1.23 -0.56
C SER A 8 16.93 1.92 0.81
N LEU A 9 18.13 2.33 1.19
CA LEU A 9 18.35 3.09 2.42
C LEU A 9 18.16 4.58 2.15
N ALA A 10 17.03 5.12 2.62
CA ALA A 10 16.77 6.56 2.61
C ALA A 10 17.65 7.30 3.63
N THR A 11 18.10 8.50 3.27
CA THR A 11 18.80 9.41 4.19
C THR A 11 17.87 9.84 5.33
N THR A 12 18.42 10.31 6.45
CA THR A 12 17.61 10.81 7.57
C THR A 12 16.67 11.95 7.14
N ALA A 13 17.16 12.87 6.29
CA ALA A 13 16.35 13.95 5.74
C ALA A 13 15.20 13.43 4.87
N ALA A 14 15.46 12.42 4.03
CA ALA A 14 14.43 11.77 3.21
C ALA A 14 13.34 11.13 4.07
N LYS A 15 13.71 10.40 5.13
CA LYS A 15 12.74 9.77 6.04
C LYS A 15 11.84 10.78 6.74
N VAL A 16 12.40 11.94 7.14
CA VAL A 16 11.61 13.02 7.74
C VAL A 16 10.60 13.57 6.74
N LEU A 17 11.05 13.84 5.49
CA LEU A 17 10.16 14.31 4.43
C LEU A 17 9.05 13.28 4.12
N ASP A 18 9.40 12.01 3.97
CA ASP A 18 8.45 10.93 3.72
C ASP A 18 7.41 10.84 4.84
N GLY A 19 7.82 10.97 6.11
CA GLY A 19 6.92 10.97 7.26
C GLY A 19 5.94 12.15 7.27
N LEU A 20 6.41 13.35 6.89
CA LEU A 20 5.56 14.54 6.75
C LEU A 20 4.56 14.38 5.60
N LEU A 21 5.03 13.96 4.43
CA LEU A 21 4.19 13.71 3.26
C LEU A 21 3.13 12.65 3.57
N ASN A 22 3.51 11.54 4.19
CA ASN A 22 2.58 10.48 4.58
C ASN A 22 1.49 11.01 5.52
N SER A 23 1.85 11.83 6.50
CA SER A 23 0.88 12.43 7.43
C SER A 23 -0.10 13.39 6.74
N CYS A 24 0.33 14.08 5.68
CA CYS A 24 -0.55 14.92 4.86
C CYS A 24 -1.46 14.10 3.95
N LEU A 25 -0.93 13.04 3.33
CA LEU A 25 -1.68 12.17 2.42
C LEU A 25 -2.75 11.37 3.15
N LEU A 26 -2.45 10.83 4.32
CA LEU A 26 -3.39 10.03 5.12
C LEU A 26 -4.65 10.80 5.57
N LYS A 27 -4.63 12.14 5.54
CA LYS A 27 -5.81 12.96 5.83
C LYS A 27 -6.85 12.97 4.71
N HIS A 28 -6.45 12.57 3.50
CA HIS A 28 -7.25 12.70 2.28
C HIS A 28 -7.47 11.36 1.58
N VAL A 29 -6.51 10.42 1.72
CA VAL A 29 -6.59 9.10 1.10
C VAL A 29 -7.36 8.14 2.01
N GLU A 30 -8.56 7.78 1.59
CA GLU A 30 -9.31 6.68 2.21
C GLU A 30 -8.93 5.33 1.58
N VAL A 31 -8.62 4.36 2.44
CA VAL A 31 -8.33 2.97 2.04
C VAL A 31 -9.47 2.06 2.43
N HIS A 32 -9.81 1.13 1.54
CA HIS A 32 -10.89 0.18 1.74
C HIS A 32 -10.75 -0.61 3.05
N ASP A 33 -11.84 -0.95 3.71
CA ASP A 33 -11.82 -1.63 5.01
C ASP A 33 -11.22 -3.04 4.98
N ALA A 34 -11.31 -3.70 3.83
CA ALA A 34 -10.64 -4.98 3.59
C ALA A 34 -9.11 -4.86 3.40
N GLN A 35 -8.53 -3.66 3.41
CA GLN A 35 -7.07 -3.48 3.36
C GLN A 35 -6.47 -3.55 4.77
N PHE A 36 -5.75 -4.63 5.04
CA PHE A 36 -5.06 -4.86 6.31
C PHE A 36 -3.59 -4.42 6.31
N GLY A 37 -2.98 -4.32 5.13
CA GLY A 37 -1.60 -3.88 4.97
C GLY A 37 -1.48 -2.35 4.91
N PHE A 38 -0.43 -1.81 5.52
CA PHE A 38 -0.10 -0.37 5.51
C PHE A 38 -1.23 0.55 6.01
N LYS A 39 -2.15 0.03 6.82
CA LYS A 39 -3.27 0.77 7.45
C LYS A 39 -3.08 0.74 8.97
N ALA A 40 -3.22 1.90 9.62
CA ALA A 40 -3.09 2.00 11.07
C ALA A 40 -4.22 1.23 11.78
N GLY A 41 -3.91 0.63 12.92
CA GLY A 41 -4.89 -0.06 13.77
C GLY A 41 -5.27 -1.48 13.32
N VAL A 42 -4.71 -1.98 12.22
CA VAL A 42 -4.91 -3.35 11.73
C VAL A 42 -3.56 -4.02 11.48
N SER A 43 -3.53 -5.35 11.57
CA SER A 43 -2.32 -6.15 11.39
C SER A 43 -2.56 -7.36 10.48
N THR A 44 -1.49 -8.09 10.19
CA THR A 44 -1.56 -9.39 9.50
C THR A 44 -2.40 -10.40 10.29
N GLU A 45 -2.40 -10.32 11.62
CA GLU A 45 -3.25 -11.15 12.47
C GLU A 45 -4.73 -10.84 12.27
N SER A 46 -5.09 -9.55 12.11
CA SER A 46 -6.46 -9.12 11.79
C SER A 46 -6.93 -9.71 10.45
N ALA A 47 -6.05 -9.74 9.44
CA ALA A 47 -6.35 -10.34 8.14
C ALA A 47 -6.59 -11.86 8.26
N ILE A 48 -5.71 -12.56 8.98
CA ILE A 48 -5.82 -14.01 9.22
C ILE A 48 -7.08 -14.34 10.00
N LEU A 49 -7.41 -13.55 11.02
CA LEU A 49 -8.61 -13.74 11.82
C LEU A 49 -9.87 -13.57 10.97
N SER A 50 -9.91 -12.54 10.14
CA SER A 50 -11.01 -12.28 9.21
C SER A 50 -11.20 -13.44 8.23
N LEU A 51 -10.11 -13.96 7.64
CA LEU A 51 -10.16 -15.13 6.77
C LEU A 51 -10.67 -16.38 7.51
N LYS A 52 -10.13 -16.67 8.71
CA LYS A 52 -10.56 -17.81 9.53
C LYS A 52 -12.04 -17.73 9.91
N HIS A 53 -12.53 -16.54 10.27
CA HIS A 53 -13.94 -16.31 10.58
C HIS A 53 -14.83 -16.55 9.36
N THR A 54 -14.45 -16.03 8.19
CA THR A 54 -15.18 -16.24 6.94
C THR A 54 -15.25 -17.72 6.57
N VAL A 55 -14.12 -18.43 6.58
CA VAL A 55 -14.09 -19.88 6.30
C VAL A 55 -14.99 -20.64 7.28
N LYS A 56 -14.82 -20.39 8.59
CA LYS A 56 -15.63 -21.03 9.64
C LYS A 56 -17.12 -20.77 9.48
N TYR A 57 -17.51 -19.56 9.07
CA TYR A 57 -18.91 -19.18 8.87
C TYR A 57 -19.59 -20.02 7.79
N TYR A 58 -18.93 -20.22 6.64
CA TYR A 58 -19.47 -20.99 5.51
C TYR A 58 -19.36 -22.50 5.72
N THR A 59 -18.23 -22.99 6.24
CA THR A 59 -18.07 -24.43 6.52
C THR A 59 -19.08 -24.94 7.54
N LYS A 60 -19.43 -24.14 8.57
CA LYS A 60 -20.50 -24.48 9.53
C LYS A 60 -21.88 -24.65 8.86
N ARG A 61 -22.10 -24.00 7.72
CA ARG A 61 -23.35 -24.08 6.93
C ARG A 61 -23.29 -25.13 5.84
N ARG A 62 -22.24 -25.97 5.81
CA ARG A 62 -21.98 -26.98 4.77
C ARG A 62 -21.88 -26.37 3.37
N THR A 63 -21.49 -25.10 3.27
CA THR A 63 -21.20 -24.46 1.99
C THR A 63 -19.71 -24.66 1.68
N PRO A 64 -19.35 -25.13 0.46
CA PRO A 64 -17.95 -25.25 0.07
C PRO A 64 -17.30 -23.86 -0.01
N VAL A 65 -16.03 -23.78 0.40
CA VAL A 65 -15.24 -22.54 0.37
C VAL A 65 -14.03 -22.76 -0.51
N TYR A 66 -13.79 -21.82 -1.43
CA TYR A 66 -12.63 -21.81 -2.30
C TYR A 66 -11.83 -20.52 -2.05
N ALA A 67 -10.50 -20.62 -2.07
CA ALA A 67 -9.62 -19.48 -1.89
C ALA A 67 -8.73 -19.31 -3.12
N CYS A 68 -8.58 -18.07 -3.57
CA CYS A 68 -7.62 -17.67 -4.59
C CYS A 68 -6.66 -16.67 -3.97
N PHE A 69 -5.36 -16.97 -4.02
CA PHE A 69 -4.31 -16.09 -3.54
C PHE A 69 -3.60 -15.44 -4.73
N LEU A 70 -3.50 -14.11 -4.71
CA LEU A 70 -2.84 -13.32 -5.74
C LEU A 70 -1.62 -12.64 -5.11
N ASP A 71 -0.46 -12.80 -5.73
CA ASP A 71 0.77 -12.12 -5.34
C ASP A 71 1.32 -11.35 -6.54
N LEU A 72 1.61 -10.06 -6.32
CA LEU A 72 2.12 -9.17 -7.36
C LEU A 72 3.64 -9.28 -7.44
N SER A 73 4.14 -9.71 -8.61
CA SER A 73 5.58 -9.71 -8.88
C SER A 73 6.11 -8.27 -8.90
N LYS A 74 7.18 -7.98 -8.14
CA LYS A 74 7.86 -6.67 -8.12
C LYS A 74 6.90 -5.48 -7.99
N ALA A 75 5.93 -5.56 -7.08
CA ALA A 75 4.83 -4.60 -6.95
C ALA A 75 5.27 -3.11 -6.88
N PHE A 76 6.39 -2.82 -6.23
CA PHE A 76 6.93 -1.45 -6.15
C PHE A 76 7.73 -1.04 -7.39
N ASP A 77 8.41 -1.97 -8.06
CA ASP A 77 9.22 -1.67 -9.26
C ASP A 77 8.34 -1.53 -10.52
N LEU A 78 7.17 -2.20 -10.54
CA LEU A 78 6.26 -2.23 -11.69
C LEU A 78 5.09 -1.26 -11.58
N VAL A 79 5.06 -0.40 -10.57
CA VAL A 79 4.00 0.58 -10.42
C VAL A 79 4.07 1.60 -11.56
N SER A 80 2.96 1.80 -12.29
CA SER A 80 2.86 2.88 -13.27
C SER A 80 2.67 4.21 -12.54
N TYR A 81 3.64 5.10 -12.66
CA TYR A 81 3.58 6.43 -12.07
C TYR A 81 2.41 7.25 -12.63
N ASP A 82 2.10 7.15 -13.92
CA ASP A 82 0.97 7.86 -14.52
C ASP A 82 -0.35 7.43 -13.88
N VAL A 83 -0.57 6.12 -13.75
CA VAL A 83 -1.77 5.58 -13.07
C VAL A 83 -1.81 5.97 -11.59
N LEU A 84 -0.66 6.02 -10.91
CA LEU A 84 -0.58 6.44 -9.51
C LEU A 84 -0.99 7.91 -9.35
N TRP A 85 -0.46 8.81 -10.18
CA TRP A 85 -0.80 10.22 -10.15
C TRP A 85 -2.27 10.45 -10.50
N ASP A 86 -2.80 9.70 -11.45
CA ASP A 86 -4.22 9.76 -11.83
C ASP A 86 -5.13 9.37 -10.67
N LYS A 87 -4.78 8.31 -9.93
CA LYS A 87 -5.51 7.92 -8.72
C LYS A 87 -5.45 8.98 -7.63
N LEU A 88 -4.27 9.56 -7.38
CA LEU A 88 -4.08 10.59 -6.35
C LEU A 88 -4.85 11.88 -6.65
N ARG A 89 -5.06 12.22 -7.92
CA ARG A 89 -5.93 13.35 -8.29
C ARG A 89 -7.38 13.14 -7.89
N GLY A 90 -7.82 11.88 -7.75
CA GLY A 90 -9.16 11.52 -7.29
C GLY A 90 -9.32 11.51 -5.77
N THR A 91 -8.24 11.53 -4.97
CA THR A 91 -8.30 11.33 -3.51
C THR A 91 -8.41 12.63 -2.70
N GLY A 92 -8.83 13.74 -3.31
CA GLY A 92 -9.00 15.02 -2.60
C GLY A 92 -7.70 15.62 -2.03
N VAL A 93 -6.55 15.07 -2.36
CA VAL A 93 -5.23 15.55 -1.92
C VAL A 93 -4.94 16.87 -2.62
N PRO A 94 -4.47 17.92 -1.90
CA PRO A 94 -4.03 19.17 -2.49
C PRO A 94 -2.98 18.98 -3.60
N VAL A 95 -3.08 19.79 -4.65
CA VAL A 95 -2.21 19.70 -5.83
C VAL A 95 -0.75 19.93 -5.45
N GLU A 96 -0.49 20.77 -4.46
CA GLU A 96 0.84 21.08 -3.94
C GLU A 96 1.53 19.83 -3.36
N TYR A 97 0.79 18.99 -2.63
CA TYR A 97 1.32 17.75 -2.06
C TYR A 97 1.60 16.71 -3.13
N THR A 98 0.71 16.57 -4.12
CA THR A 98 0.92 15.65 -5.24
C THR A 98 2.07 16.11 -6.14
N ALA A 99 2.23 17.42 -6.35
CA ALA A 99 3.34 17.99 -7.09
C ALA A 99 4.68 17.77 -6.37
N LEU A 100 4.74 17.99 -5.06
CA LEU A 100 5.92 17.72 -4.25
C LEU A 100 6.28 16.23 -4.25
N LEU A 101 5.29 15.35 -4.08
CA LEU A 101 5.47 13.91 -4.13
C LEU A 101 6.01 13.47 -5.51
N ARG A 102 5.43 13.99 -6.60
CA ARG A 102 5.88 13.71 -7.96
C ARG A 102 7.31 14.17 -8.21
N TYR A 103 7.65 15.38 -7.75
CA TYR A 103 9.01 15.91 -7.84
C TYR A 103 10.00 15.04 -7.05
N TRP A 104 9.63 14.66 -5.83
CA TRP A 104 10.43 13.82 -4.96
C TRP A 104 10.73 12.45 -5.58
N TYR A 105 9.70 11.75 -6.07
CA TYR A 105 9.86 10.45 -6.73
C TYR A 105 10.63 10.53 -8.05
N ALA A 106 10.52 11.63 -8.80
CA ALA A 106 11.28 11.82 -10.03
C ALA A 106 12.79 12.00 -9.79
N HIS A 107 13.18 12.48 -8.60
CA HIS A 107 14.56 12.74 -8.22
C HIS A 107 15.10 11.78 -7.15
N GLN A 108 14.30 10.81 -6.70
CA GLN A 108 14.79 9.69 -5.92
C GLN A 108 15.74 8.88 -6.81
N MET A 109 17.03 8.99 -6.54
CA MET A 109 18.03 8.14 -7.16
C MET A 109 17.79 6.70 -6.67
N ASN A 110 17.03 5.92 -7.43
CA ASN A 110 16.97 4.48 -7.29
C ASN A 110 18.37 3.92 -7.61
N ARG A 111 19.19 3.75 -6.58
CA ARG A 111 20.35 2.87 -6.59
C ARG A 111 19.98 1.55 -5.93
#